data_AF-A0A8X7Q3M7-F1
#
_entry.id   AF-A0A8X7Q3M7-F1
#
_cell.length_a   1.000
_cell.length_b   1.000
_cell.length_c   1.000
_cell.angle_alpha   90.00
_cell.angle_beta   90.00
_cell.angle_gamma   90.00
#
_symmetry.space_group_name_H-M   'P 1'
#
loop_
_entity.id
_entity.type
_entity.pdbx_description
1 polymer ?
#
loop_
_entity_poly.entity_id
_entity_poly.type
_entity_poly.pdbx_seq_one_letter_code
_entity_poly.pdbx_strand_id
1 'polypeptide(L)'
;MIGTQCFVDAAWNAGTRGGGFGCIFKDMNNSTFHHHSSNRSFVGSAFAAEALAAKAALQVAVTLGTRMLAVWSDSKPLVLAISLNAKVVEAQGTLFDISQLCNNFVSIFSLMFQGYSTLKLIL
;
A
#
# COMPACT_ATOMS: atom_id res chain seq x y z
N MET A 1 -0.21 -21.82 2.00
CA MET A 1 0.10 -21.36 0.63
C MET A 1 0.16 -19.85 0.68
N ILE A 2 1.30 -19.23 0.41
CA ILE A 2 1.41 -17.76 0.37
C ILE A 2 0.75 -17.33 -0.93
N GLY A 3 -0.29 -16.49 -0.85
CA GLY A 3 -1.03 -16.01 -2.02
C GLY A 3 -0.28 -14.96 -2.81
N THR A 4 -1.00 -14.10 -3.53
CA THR A 4 -0.45 -12.98 -4.27
C THR A 4 0.34 -12.04 -3.35
N GLN A 5 1.50 -11.57 -3.82
CA GLN A 5 2.28 -10.54 -3.15
C GLN A 5 2.04 -9.19 -3.82
N CYS A 6 1.86 -8.13 -3.05
CA CYS A 6 1.70 -6.77 -3.53
C CYS A 6 2.73 -5.87 -2.85
N PHE A 7 3.53 -5.18 -3.65
CA PHE A 7 4.54 -4.23 -3.20
C PHE A 7 4.00 -2.83 -3.46
N VAL A 8 3.97 -1.97 -2.45
CA VAL A 8 3.47 -0.59 -2.56
C VAL A 8 4.57 0.39 -2.23
N ASP A 9 4.55 1.54 -2.93
CA ASP A 9 5.46 2.65 -2.71
C ASP A 9 4.75 3.98 -3.02
N ALA A 10 5.19 5.05 -2.38
CA ALA A 10 4.67 6.39 -2.58
C ALA A 10 5.76 7.45 -2.60
N ALA A 11 5.55 8.47 -3.43
CA ALA A 11 6.36 9.68 -3.47
C ALA A 11 5.53 10.88 -3.04
N TRP A 12 6.14 11.81 -2.31
CA TRP A 12 5.50 13.04 -1.89
C TRP A 12 6.47 14.21 -1.94
N ASN A 13 6.01 15.36 -2.44
CA ASN A 13 6.78 16.58 -2.54
C ASN A 13 6.24 17.64 -1.56
N ALA A 14 7.04 18.02 -0.57
CA ALA A 14 6.63 18.99 0.44
C ALA A 14 6.38 20.41 -0.12
N GLY A 15 7.07 20.80 -1.19
CA GLY A 15 6.97 22.14 -1.78
C GLY A 15 5.69 22.34 -2.59
N THR A 16 5.32 21.34 -3.41
CA THR A 16 4.09 21.39 -4.22
C THR A 16 2.89 20.74 -3.55
N ARG A 17 3.13 19.94 -2.50
CA ARG A 17 2.18 19.00 -1.88
C ARG A 17 1.66 17.93 -2.85
N GLY A 18 2.26 17.81 -4.03
CA GLY A 18 1.95 16.74 -4.97
C GLY A 18 2.48 15.41 -4.47
N GLY A 19 1.83 14.33 -4.86
CA GLY A 19 2.29 12.97 -4.56
C GLY A 19 1.95 11.98 -5.66
N GLY A 20 2.72 10.90 -5.70
CA GLY A 20 2.49 9.73 -6.54
C GLY A 20 2.43 8.48 -5.67
N PHE A 21 1.80 7.43 -6.18
CA PHE A 21 1.87 6.10 -5.58
C PHE A 21 1.81 5.02 -6.65
N GLY A 22 2.37 3.86 -6.32
CA GLY A 22 2.39 2.71 -7.19
C GLY A 22 2.32 1.39 -6.42
N CYS A 23 1.93 0.35 -7.14
CA CYS A 23 2.01 -1.01 -6.66
C CYS A 23 2.29 -2.03 -7.76
N ILE A 24 2.97 -3.11 -7.38
CA ILE A 24 3.25 -4.27 -8.23
C ILE A 24 2.70 -5.53 -7.58
N PHE A 25 1.99 -6.34 -8.35
CA PHE A 25 1.49 -7.64 -7.93
C PHE A 25 2.31 -8.77 -8.54
N LYS A 26 2.72 -9.70 -7.68
CA LYS A 26 3.50 -10.87 -8.06
C LYS A 26 2.80 -12.16 -7.66
N ASP A 27 2.94 -13.17 -8.51
CA ASP A 27 2.45 -14.51 -8.25
C ASP A 27 3.42 -15.29 -7.33
N MET A 28 3.14 -16.57 -7.11
CA MET A 28 3.97 -17.45 -6.29
C MET A 28 5.37 -17.72 -6.89
N ASN A 29 5.54 -17.50 -8.19
CA ASN A 29 6.81 -17.64 -8.90
C ASN A 29 7.60 -16.32 -8.91
N ASN A 30 7.17 -15.33 -8.13
CA ASN A 30 7.72 -13.97 -8.11
C ASN A 30 7.64 -13.28 -9.49
N SER A 31 6.73 -13.74 -10.36
CA SER A 31 6.45 -13.13 -11.65
C SER A 31 5.44 -12.01 -11.49
N THR A 32 5.77 -10.83 -12.02
CA THR A 32 4.86 -9.69 -12.04
C THR A 32 3.74 -9.96 -13.03
N PHE A 33 2.50 -9.99 -12.57
CA PHE A 33 1.33 -10.18 -13.44
C PHE A 33 0.43 -8.94 -13.53
N HIS A 34 0.57 -7.99 -12.59
CA HIS A 34 -0.19 -6.74 -12.61
C HIS A 34 0.62 -5.61 -11.94
N HIS A 35 0.40 -4.37 -12.36
CA HIS A 35 0.91 -3.18 -11.70
C HIS A 35 -0.12 -2.06 -11.79
N HIS A 36 -0.04 -1.09 -10.90
CA HIS A 36 -0.87 0.10 -10.93
C HIS A 36 -0.07 1.30 -10.41
N SER A 37 -0.29 2.46 -11.01
CA SER A 37 0.28 3.71 -10.51
C SER A 37 -0.69 4.86 -10.76
N SER A 38 -0.61 5.87 -9.90
CA SER A 38 -1.42 7.08 -10.01
C SER A 38 -0.73 8.24 -9.29
N ASN A 39 -1.24 9.45 -9.52
CA ASN A 39 -0.77 10.66 -8.88
C ASN A 39 -1.93 11.48 -8.30
N ARG A 40 -1.59 12.38 -7.39
CA ARG A 40 -2.50 13.34 -6.77
C ARG A 40 -1.83 14.70 -6.77
N SER A 41 -2.58 15.71 -7.21
CA SER A 41 -2.14 17.11 -7.17
C SER A 41 -1.95 17.62 -5.74
N PHE A 42 -2.61 16.99 -4.77
CA PHE A 42 -2.49 17.32 -3.35
C PHE A 42 -2.54 16.07 -2.48
N VAL A 43 -1.56 15.93 -1.60
CA VAL A 43 -1.50 14.94 -0.53
C VAL A 43 -0.95 15.64 0.72
N GLY A 44 -1.61 15.45 1.86
CA GLY A 44 -1.34 16.21 3.09
C GLY A 44 0.04 15.94 3.70
N SER A 45 0.59 14.75 3.50
CA SER A 45 1.90 14.33 4.05
C SER A 45 2.45 13.13 3.27
N ALA A 46 3.73 12.82 3.50
CA ALA A 46 4.33 11.57 3.01
C ALA A 46 3.58 10.34 3.54
N PHE A 47 3.19 10.34 4.82
CA PHE A 47 2.41 9.24 5.41
C PHE A 47 1.06 9.05 4.73
N ALA A 48 0.37 10.14 4.39
CA ALA A 48 -0.88 10.06 3.66
C ALA A 48 -0.69 9.50 2.23
N ALA A 49 0.45 9.78 1.58
CA ALA A 49 0.78 9.20 0.27
C ALA A 49 0.95 7.68 0.37
N GLU A 50 1.70 7.21 1.37
CA GLU A 50 1.90 5.80 1.67
C GLU A 50 0.56 5.07 1.96
N ALA A 51 -0.29 5.69 2.79
CA ALA A 51 -1.61 5.15 3.08
C ALA A 51 -2.48 5.08 1.81
N LEU A 52 -2.41 6.08 0.92
CA LEU A 52 -3.11 6.05 -0.36
C LEU A 52 -2.59 4.93 -1.27
N ALA A 53 -1.29 4.66 -1.28
CA ALA A 53 -0.69 3.55 -2.02
C ALA A 53 -1.26 2.20 -1.56
N ALA A 54 -1.26 1.96 -0.25
CA ALA A 54 -1.82 0.74 0.34
C ALA A 54 -3.32 0.60 0.06
N LYS A 55 -4.10 1.68 0.19
CA LYS A 55 -5.53 1.69 -0.15
C LYS A 55 -5.76 1.32 -1.62
N ALA A 56 -5.04 1.97 -2.54
CA ALA A 56 -5.19 1.71 -3.98
C ALA A 56 -4.83 0.25 -4.32
N ALA A 57 -3.75 -0.28 -3.73
CA ALA A 57 -3.36 -1.67 -3.89
C ALA A 57 -4.44 -2.65 -3.41
N LEU A 58 -5.05 -2.40 -2.25
CA LEU A 58 -6.14 -3.24 -1.76
C LEU A 58 -7.38 -3.17 -2.68
N GLN A 59 -7.73 -1.98 -3.18
CA GLN A 59 -8.81 -1.83 -4.15
C GLN A 59 -8.54 -2.62 -5.43
N VAL A 60 -7.32 -2.51 -5.98
CA VAL A 60 -6.92 -3.28 -7.16
C VAL A 60 -6.97 -4.79 -6.87
N ALA A 61 -6.47 -5.24 -5.73
CA ALA A 61 -6.52 -6.66 -5.35
C ALA A 61 -7.96 -7.20 -5.25
N VAL A 62 -8.89 -6.40 -4.72
CA VAL A 62 -10.32 -6.73 -4.72
C VAL A 62 -10.84 -6.86 -6.16
N THR A 63 -10.52 -5.91 -7.04
CA THR A 63 -10.94 -5.98 -8.46
C THR A 63 -10.33 -7.17 -9.22
N LEU A 64 -9.13 -7.61 -8.83
CA LEU A 64 -8.48 -8.80 -9.37
C LEU A 64 -9.05 -10.12 -8.80
N GLY A 65 -9.99 -10.06 -7.85
CA GLY A 65 -10.58 -11.23 -7.22
C GLY A 65 -9.62 -12.00 -6.30
N THR A 66 -8.53 -11.36 -5.87
CA THR A 66 -7.53 -11.98 -4.99
C THR A 66 -8.11 -12.18 -3.59
N ARG A 67 -8.12 -13.42 -3.10
CA ARG A 67 -8.62 -13.73 -1.74
C ARG A 67 -7.53 -13.86 -0.68
N MET A 68 -6.28 -14.08 -1.11
CA MET A 68 -5.11 -14.21 -0.24
C MET A 68 -4.03 -13.25 -0.72
N LEU A 69 -3.73 -12.23 0.09
CA LEU A 69 -2.86 -11.13 -0.29
C LEU A 69 -1.84 -10.84 0.82
N ALA A 70 -0.57 -10.68 0.44
CA ALA A 70 0.48 -10.12 1.29
C ALA A 70 0.87 -8.75 0.74
N VAL A 71 0.61 -7.69 1.51
CA VAL A 71 1.01 -6.33 1.12
C VAL A 71 2.35 -5.98 1.79
N TRP A 72 3.27 -5.41 1.03
CA TRP A 72 4.62 -5.05 1.45
C TRP A 72 4.82 -3.56 1.25
N SER A 73 5.27 -2.89 2.30
CA SER A 73 5.63 -1.47 2.29
C SER A 73 6.95 -1.28 3.04
N ASP A 74 7.79 -0.37 2.58
CA ASP A 74 8.99 0.08 3.28
C ASP A 74 8.70 1.22 4.27
N SER A 75 7.46 1.74 4.31
CA SER A 75 7.01 2.74 5.26
C SER A 75 6.72 2.11 6.64
N LYS A 76 7.74 2.08 7.50
CA LYS A 76 7.60 1.65 8.90
C LYS A 76 6.45 2.37 9.65
N PRO A 77 6.25 3.69 9.51
CA PRO A 77 5.12 4.36 10.14
C PRO A 77 3.76 3.82 9.70
N LEU A 78 3.58 3.55 8.40
CA LEU A 78 2.34 2.99 7.87
C LEU A 78 2.08 1.58 8.41
N VAL A 79 3.10 0.72 8.34
CA VAL A 79 3.04 -0.66 8.86
C VAL A 79 2.63 -0.68 10.33
N LEU A 80 3.24 0.18 11.15
CA LEU A 80 2.90 0.30 12.57
C LEU A 80 1.49 0.85 12.78
N ALA A 81 1.09 1.88 12.03
CA ALA A 81 -0.22 2.48 12.18
C ALA A 81 -1.35 1.47 11.91
N ILE A 82 -1.20 0.62 10.91
CA ILE A 82 -2.21 -0.40 10.58
C ILE A 82 -2.15 -1.57 11.55
N SER A 83 -0.95 -2.05 11.89
CA SER A 83 -0.78 -3.18 12.82
C SER A 83 -1.27 -2.87 14.24
N LEU A 84 -1.12 -1.63 14.68
CA LEU A 84 -1.56 -1.16 16.01
C LEU A 84 -2.95 -0.51 15.99
N ASN A 85 -3.61 -0.45 14.83
CA ASN A 85 -4.85 0.32 14.63
C ASN A 85 -4.75 1.75 15.18
N ALA A 86 -3.59 2.38 14.94
CA ALA A 86 -3.26 3.71 15.44
C ALA A 86 -4.14 4.76 14.78
N LYS A 87 -4.44 5.81 15.55
CA LYS A 87 -5.18 6.96 15.04
C LYS A 87 -4.22 8.03 14.55
N VAL A 88 -4.18 8.25 13.24
CA VAL A 88 -3.37 9.29 12.61
C VAL A 88 -4.32 10.27 11.94
N VAL A 89 -4.55 11.42 12.59
CA VAL A 89 -5.61 12.37 12.21
C VAL A 89 -5.56 12.75 10.73
N GLU A 90 -4.37 13.05 10.21
CA GLU A 90 -4.17 13.48 8.81
C GLU A 90 -4.56 12.43 7.76
N ALA A 91 -4.63 11.15 8.12
CA ALA A 91 -4.95 10.06 7.21
C ALA A 91 -5.99 9.08 7.80
N GLN A 92 -6.74 9.49 8.83
CA GLN A 92 -7.64 8.62 9.58
C GLN A 92 -8.72 8.01 8.68
N GLY A 93 -9.26 8.80 7.74
CA GLY A 93 -10.22 8.30 6.76
C GLY A 93 -9.60 7.22 5.87
N THR A 94 -8.39 7.44 5.38
CA THR A 94 -7.66 6.45 4.56
C THR A 94 -7.32 5.18 5.34
N LEU A 95 -6.88 5.29 6.59
CA LEU A 95 -6.61 4.14 7.46
C LEU A 95 -7.87 3.34 7.76
N PHE A 96 -8.99 4.04 7.98
CA PHE A 96 -10.29 3.38 8.14
C PHE A 96 -10.67 2.62 6.87
N ASP A 97 -10.58 3.23 5.69
CA ASP A 97 -10.87 2.56 4.41
C ASP A 97 -9.99 1.33 4.20
N ILE A 98 -8.69 1.41 4.53
CA ILE A 98 -7.78 0.26 4.47
C ILE A 98 -8.29 -0.87 5.36
N SER A 99 -8.64 -0.58 6.62
CA SER A 99 -9.18 -1.60 7.53
C SER A 99 -10.45 -2.26 6.99
N GLN A 100 -11.34 -1.48 6.34
CA GLN A 100 -12.56 -2.01 5.74
C GLN A 100 -12.27 -2.86 4.50
N LEU A 101 -11.33 -2.44 3.66
CA LEU A 101 -10.92 -3.21 2.48
C LEU A 101 -10.31 -4.54 2.87
N CYS A 102 -9.53 -4.59 3.96
CA CYS A 102 -8.94 -5.84 4.46
C CYS A 102 -9.97 -6.93 4.76
N ASN A 103 -11.22 -6.56 5.09
CA ASN A 103 -12.30 -7.52 5.36
C ASN A 103 -12.77 -8.30 4.11
N ASN A 104 -12.35 -7.90 2.90
CA ASN A 104 -12.66 -8.62 1.65
C ASN A 104 -11.78 -9.85 1.42
N PHE A 105 -10.74 -10.04 2.23
CA PHE A 105 -9.73 -11.08 2.04
C PHE A 105 -9.89 -12.17 3.10
N VAL A 106 -9.77 -13.43 2.68
CA VAL A 106 -9.84 -14.60 3.58
C VAL A 106 -8.60 -14.66 4.46
N SER A 107 -7.46 -14.24 3.92
CA SER A 107 -6.21 -14.12 4.65
C SER A 107 -5.44 -12.94 4.08
N ILE A 108 -5.26 -11.91 4.90
CA ILE A 108 -4.27 -10.86 4.66
C ILE A 108 -3.10 -11.11 5.61
N PHE A 109 -1.91 -11.24 5.04
CA PHE A 109 -0.71 -10.98 5.81
C PHE A 109 -0.61 -9.46 5.89
N SER A 110 -1.00 -8.93 7.06
CA SER A 110 -0.91 -7.51 7.41
C SER A 110 0.43 -6.94 6.97
N LEU A 111 0.40 -5.72 6.42
CA LEU A 111 1.53 -5.00 5.85
C LEU A 111 2.87 -5.38 6.49
N MET A 112 3.71 -6.07 5.74
CA MET A 112 5.03 -6.46 6.21
C MET A 112 6.05 -5.38 5.85
N PHE A 113 6.90 -5.03 6.83
CA PHE A 113 8.00 -4.11 6.59
C PHE A 113 9.04 -4.76 5.69
N GLN A 114 9.32 -4.14 4.55
CA GLN A 114 10.38 -4.59 3.66
C GLN A 114 11.73 -4.07 4.17
N GLY A 115 12.46 -4.93 4.90
CA GLY A 115 13.79 -4.63 5.42
C GLY A 115 14.84 -4.53 4.30
N TYR A 116 15.08 -3.29 3.85
CA TYR A 116 16.06 -2.88 2.84
C TYR A 116 15.79 -3.37 1.40
N SER A 117 15.64 -2.44 0.46
CA SER A 117 15.82 -2.71 -0.97
C SER A 117 16.32 -1.48 -1.70
N THR A 118 17.41 -1.67 -2.45
CA THR A 118 18.11 -0.75 -3.36
C THR A 118 17.27 -0.33 -4.57
N LEU A 119 15.94 -0.36 -4.46
CA LEU A 119 14.99 -0.06 -5.52
C LEU A 119 14.03 1.00 -5.01
N LYS A 120 14.54 2.24 -4.92
CA LYS A 120 13.77 3.42 -5.36
C LYS A 120 13.57 3.31 -6.88
N LEU A 121 12.77 2.34 -7.28
CA LEU A 121 12.11 2.27 -8.58
C LEU A 121 10.71 1.87 -8.15
N ILE A 122 9.86 2.83 -7.81
CA ILE A 122 8.98 3.45 -8.78
C ILE A 122 8.45 4.74 -8.14
N LEU A 123 8.98 5.88 -8.59
CA LEU A 123 8.35 7.18 -8.86
C LEU A 123 9.42 8.23 -9.17
#